data_AF-A0A4Y8UFN6-F1
#
_entry.id   AF-A0A4Y8UFN6-F1
#
_cell.length_a   1.000
_cell.length_b   1.000
_cell.length_c   1.000
_cell.angle_alpha   90.00
_cell.angle_beta   90.00
_cell.angle_gamma   90.00
#
_symmetry.space_group_name_H-M   'P 1'
#
loop_
_entity.id
_entity.type
_entity.pdbx_description
1 polymer ?
#
loop_
_entity_poly.entity_id
_entity_poly.type
_entity_poly.pdbx_seq_one_letter_code
_entity_poly.pdbx_strand_id
1 'polypeptide(L)'
;MAFRDNNKGKPEAKLKDKTLRILLEKFLEEHPRIEKYLCNDKGVHLMRLDGEIAYEVIKEFTKRKLPILCVHDSFIVEHTQDDILRKLMDKMTSKVVGRKLTLESDTLGIGGVQAMNNLDPMDTLSNYKRLEHLREQHLKVDRCKGYSERMHRWTQWMVNNTTTSTT
;
A
#
# COMPACT_ATOMS: atom_id res chain seq x y z
N MET A 1 -13.58 13.22 21.58
CA MET A 1 -12.56 12.38 22.27
C MET A 1 -12.97 10.92 22.11
N ALA A 2 -12.65 10.28 20.96
CA ALA A 2 -13.37 9.09 20.47
C ALA A 2 -12.67 7.73 20.74
N PHE A 3 -11.47 7.72 21.34
CA PHE A 3 -10.66 6.50 21.43
C PHE A 3 -10.61 5.81 22.80
N ARG A 4 -11.35 6.29 23.81
CA ARG A 4 -11.29 5.72 25.18
C ARG A 4 -12.40 4.72 25.51
N ASP A 5 -13.53 4.74 24.81
CA ASP A 5 -14.71 3.97 25.24
C ASP A 5 -14.60 2.46 25.06
N ASN A 6 -13.75 1.97 24.15
CA ASN A 6 -13.67 0.53 23.81
C ASN A 6 -12.45 -0.22 24.39
N ASN A 7 -11.66 0.39 25.29
CA ASN A 7 -10.39 -0.19 25.76
C ASN A 7 -10.44 -0.74 27.20
N LYS A 8 -11.55 -1.34 27.65
CA LYS A 8 -11.59 -1.97 28.99
C LYS A 8 -10.65 -3.20 29.03
N GLY A 9 -9.50 -3.07 29.72
CA GLY A 9 -8.59 -4.19 30.04
C GLY A 9 -7.17 -4.13 29.45
N LYS A 10 -6.87 -3.21 28.53
CA LYS A 10 -5.51 -3.06 27.96
C LYS A 10 -4.60 -2.22 28.86
N PRO A 11 -3.26 -2.45 28.88
CA PRO A 11 -2.33 -1.63 29.66
C PRO A 11 -2.38 -0.14 29.28
N GLU A 12 -2.64 0.17 28.01
CA GLU A 12 -2.85 1.52 27.48
C GLU A 12 -4.05 2.24 28.13
N ALA A 13 -5.08 1.49 28.53
CA ALA A 13 -6.24 2.02 29.23
C ALA A 13 -5.98 2.32 30.71
N LYS A 14 -4.85 1.86 31.25
CA LYS A 14 -4.39 2.14 32.62
C LYS A 14 -3.56 3.41 32.71
N LEU A 15 -3.19 4.04 31.59
CA LEU A 15 -2.52 5.34 31.63
C LEU A 15 -3.47 6.39 32.19
N LYS A 16 -3.19 6.85 33.41
CA LYS A 16 -3.91 7.97 34.02
C LYS A 16 -3.54 9.25 33.29
N ASP A 17 -4.51 10.17 33.21
CA ASP A 17 -4.37 11.47 32.51
C ASP A 17 -3.09 12.23 32.90
N LYS A 18 -2.72 12.19 34.18
CA LYS A 18 -1.49 12.82 34.71
C LYS A 18 -0.21 12.21 34.11
N THR A 19 -0.16 10.89 33.98
CA THR A 19 1.00 10.18 33.42
C THR A 19 1.10 10.44 31.92
N LEU A 20 -0.03 10.47 31.22
CA LEU A 20 -0.08 10.79 29.79
C LEU A 20 0.40 12.22 29.53
N ARG A 21 0.00 13.17 30.38
CA ARG A 21 0.40 14.57 30.27
C ARG A 21 1.91 14.74 30.46
N ILE A 22 2.51 14.09 31.46
CA ILE A 22 3.98 14.14 31.66
C ILE A 22 4.72 13.56 30.46
N LEU A 23 4.22 12.46 29.88
CA LEU A 23 4.82 11.86 28.70
C LEU A 23 4.71 12.79 27.48
N LEU A 24 3.54 13.43 27.30
CA LEU A 24 3.30 14.38 26.23
C LEU A 24 4.20 15.61 26.36
N GLU A 25 4.29 16.20 27.55
CA GLU A 25 5.15 17.36 27.84
C GLU A 25 6.62 17.03 27.55
N LYS A 26 7.14 15.90 28.06
CA LYS A 26 8.52 15.46 27.74
C LYS A 26 8.73 15.20 26.25
N PHE A 27 7.75 14.61 25.57
CA PHE A 27 7.84 14.37 24.13
C PHE A 27 7.92 15.68 23.32
N LEU A 28 7.17 16.70 23.75
CA LEU A 28 7.19 18.04 23.15
C LEU A 28 8.49 18.79 23.45
N GLU A 29 9.03 18.69 24.67
CA GLU A 29 10.33 19.26 25.06
C GLU A 29 11.47 18.73 24.18
N GLU A 30 11.49 17.43 23.90
CA GLU A 30 12.49 16.81 23.03
C GLU A 30 12.28 17.15 21.53
N HIS A 31 11.05 17.49 21.13
CA HIS A 31 10.70 17.76 19.73
C HIS A 31 9.95 19.10 19.55
N PRO A 32 10.60 20.24 19.81
CA PRO A 32 9.95 21.56 19.76
C PRO A 32 9.41 21.92 18.36
N ARG A 33 9.93 21.29 17.30
CA ARG A 33 9.47 21.53 15.91
C ARG A 33 8.06 21.01 15.64
N ILE A 34 7.63 19.96 16.35
CA ILE A 34 6.32 19.31 16.13
C ILE A 34 5.24 19.80 17.11
N GLU A 35 5.63 20.50 18.16
CA GLU A 35 4.74 21.00 19.21
C GLU A 35 3.55 21.78 18.66
N LYS A 36 3.80 22.73 17.76
CA LYS A 36 2.76 23.56 17.12
C LYS A 36 1.77 22.78 16.24
N TYR A 37 2.07 21.53 15.92
CA TYR A 37 1.24 20.65 15.10
C TYR A 37 0.48 19.62 15.92
N LEU A 38 1.00 19.25 17.09
CA LEU A 38 0.38 18.27 17.98
C LEU A 38 -0.84 18.91 18.67
N CYS A 39 -1.92 18.14 18.83
CA CYS A 39 -3.19 18.63 19.41
C CYS A 39 -3.87 19.81 18.68
N ASN A 40 -3.51 20.08 17.42
CA ASN A 40 -4.01 21.20 16.63
C ASN A 40 -4.69 20.75 15.31
N ASP A 41 -5.48 19.67 15.38
CA ASP A 41 -6.22 19.05 14.27
C ASP A 41 -5.40 18.69 13.01
N LYS A 42 -4.08 18.75 13.07
CA LYS A 42 -3.19 18.38 11.97
C LYS A 42 -3.33 16.91 11.57
N GLY A 43 -3.70 16.03 12.50
CA GLY A 43 -4.01 14.63 12.18
C GLY A 43 -5.15 14.50 11.17
N VAL A 44 -6.24 15.24 11.35
CA VAL A 44 -7.40 15.21 10.42
C VAL A 44 -7.00 15.76 9.05
N HIS A 45 -6.18 16.81 9.04
CA HIS A 45 -5.63 17.36 7.81
C HIS A 45 -4.76 16.33 7.05
N LEU A 46 -3.87 15.62 7.75
CA LEU A 46 -3.03 14.58 7.15
C LEU A 46 -3.89 13.43 6.59
N MET A 47 -4.87 12.95 7.35
CA MET A 47 -5.81 11.91 6.89
C MET A 47 -6.58 12.32 5.63
N ARG A 48 -6.94 13.61 5.50
CA ARG A 48 -7.54 14.14 4.28
C ARG A 48 -6.58 14.05 3.09
N LEU A 49 -5.31 14.41 3.28
CA LEU A 49 -4.30 14.33 2.22
C LEU A 49 -4.08 12.87 1.78
N ASP A 50 -4.01 11.93 2.73
CA ASP A 50 -3.90 10.50 2.44
C ASP A 50 -5.09 10.01 1.62
N GLY A 51 -6.31 10.42 1.99
CA GLY A 51 -7.53 10.13 1.24
C GLY A 51 -7.55 10.74 -0.16
N GLU A 52 -7.03 11.95 -0.34
CA GLU A 52 -6.94 12.62 -1.64
C GLU A 52 -5.97 11.88 -2.58
N ILE A 53 -4.82 11.45 -2.06
CA ILE A 53 -3.85 10.65 -2.81
C ILE A 53 -4.49 9.32 -3.22
N ALA A 54 -5.13 8.61 -2.28
CA ALA A 54 -5.76 7.33 -2.56
C ALA A 54 -6.88 7.43 -3.59
N TYR A 55 -7.70 8.48 -3.50
CA TYR A 55 -8.77 8.75 -4.46
C TYR A 55 -8.22 8.94 -5.89
N GLU A 56 -7.21 9.78 -6.05
CA GLU A 56 -6.60 10.03 -7.36
C GLU A 56 -5.92 8.77 -7.92
N VAL A 57 -5.35 7.92 -7.05
CA VAL A 57 -4.80 6.62 -7.45
C VAL A 57 -5.88 5.68 -7.99
N ILE A 58 -6.95 5.48 -7.21
CA ILE A 58 -8.08 4.62 -7.59
C ILE A 58 -8.72 5.11 -8.88
N LYS A 59 -8.91 6.42 -9.02
CA LYS A 59 -9.50 7.05 -10.21
C LYS A 59 -8.71 6.74 -11.48
N GLU A 60 -7.39 6.81 -11.44
CA GLU A 60 -6.55 6.51 -12.60
C GLU A 60 -6.56 5.02 -12.97
N PHE A 61 -6.57 4.12 -11.98
CA PHE A 61 -6.74 2.68 -12.23
C PHE A 61 -8.13 2.35 -12.79
N THR A 62 -9.18 3.00 -12.27
CA THR A 62 -10.57 2.84 -12.74
C THR A 62 -10.71 3.30 -14.20
N LYS A 63 -10.11 4.44 -14.58
CA LYS A 63 -10.09 4.90 -15.98
C LYS A 63 -9.43 3.90 -16.93
N ARG A 64 -8.40 3.19 -16.45
CA ARG A 64 -7.69 2.15 -17.20
C ARG A 64 -8.39 0.79 -17.18
N LYS A 65 -9.54 0.67 -16.49
CA LYS A 65 -10.26 -0.59 -16.27
C LYS A 65 -9.38 -1.67 -15.59
N LEU A 66 -8.43 -1.24 -14.76
CA LEU A 66 -7.56 -2.13 -13.99
C LEU A 66 -8.10 -2.30 -12.57
N PRO A 67 -8.18 -3.53 -12.05
CA PRO A 67 -8.60 -3.77 -10.68
C PRO A 67 -7.55 -3.23 -9.70
N ILE A 68 -8.01 -2.54 -8.66
CA ILE A 68 -7.19 -2.04 -7.56
C ILE A 68 -7.98 -2.16 -6.26
N LEU A 69 -7.32 -2.56 -5.18
CA LEU A 69 -7.91 -2.61 -3.85
C LEU A 69 -7.08 -1.75 -2.90
N CYS A 70 -7.70 -0.71 -2.34
CA CYS A 70 -7.08 0.17 -1.37
C CYS A 70 -7.28 -0.37 0.05
N VAL A 71 -6.20 -0.38 0.83
CA VAL A 71 -6.17 -0.71 2.25
C VAL A 71 -5.40 0.40 2.96
N HIS A 72 -6.12 1.41 3.45
CA HIS A 72 -5.53 2.66 3.97
C HIS A 72 -4.60 3.34 2.95
N ASP A 73 -3.31 3.42 3.22
CA ASP A 73 -2.25 3.99 2.38
C ASP A 73 -1.59 2.94 1.46
N SER A 74 -1.97 1.68 1.63
CA SER A 74 -1.46 0.55 0.86
C SER A 74 -2.44 0.16 -0.24
N PHE A 75 -1.91 -0.40 -1.33
CA PHE A 75 -2.71 -0.82 -2.49
C PHE A 75 -2.32 -2.22 -2.91
N ILE A 76 -3.33 -3.03 -3.17
CA ILE A 76 -3.20 -4.36 -3.76
C ILE A 76 -3.57 -4.23 -5.24
N VAL A 77 -2.61 -4.58 -6.10
CA VAL A 77 -2.74 -4.55 -7.55
C VAL A 77 -2.28 -5.89 -8.13
N GLU A 78 -2.60 -6.12 -9.39
CA GLU A 78 -2.02 -7.23 -10.13
C GLU A 78 -0.49 -7.07 -10.24
N HIS A 79 0.24 -8.18 -10.10
CA HIS A 79 1.71 -8.23 -10.11
C HIS A 79 2.38 -7.67 -11.38
N THR A 80 1.64 -7.48 -12.48
CA THR A 80 2.12 -6.86 -13.73
C THR A 80 1.98 -5.33 -13.72
N GLN A 81 1.16 -4.79 -12.82
CA GLN A 81 0.78 -3.37 -12.76
C GLN A 81 1.47 -2.61 -11.61
N ASP A 82 2.42 -3.26 -10.91
CA ASP A 82 3.16 -2.72 -9.77
C ASP A 82 3.96 -1.45 -10.14
N ASP A 83 4.63 -1.46 -11.30
CA ASP A 83 5.37 -0.29 -11.79
C ASP A 83 4.44 0.90 -12.08
N ILE A 84 3.25 0.65 -12.62
CA ILE A 84 2.24 1.70 -12.86
C ILE A 84 1.79 2.29 -11.53
N LEU A 85 1.46 1.46 -10.55
CA LEU A 85 1.09 1.90 -9.21
C LEU A 85 2.17 2.77 -8.59
N ARG A 86 3.43 2.31 -8.62
CA ARG A 86 4.57 3.02 -8.03
C ARG A 86 4.80 4.39 -8.67
N LYS A 87 4.76 4.47 -10.01
CA LYS A 87 4.88 5.74 -10.74
C LYS A 87 3.73 6.68 -10.42
N LEU A 88 2.52 6.15 -10.30
CA LEU A 88 1.33 6.94 -10.01
C LEU A 88 1.36 7.48 -8.57
N MET A 89 1.69 6.64 -7.60
CA MET A 89 1.86 7.01 -6.19
C MET A 89 2.93 8.09 -6.04
N ASP A 90 4.09 7.93 -6.68
CA ASP A 90 5.18 8.93 -6.65
C ASP A 90 4.73 10.29 -7.22
N LYS A 91 3.99 10.24 -8.33
CA LYS A 91 3.42 11.44 -8.97
C LYS A 91 2.39 12.14 -8.08
N MET A 92 1.45 11.38 -7.51
CA MET A 92 0.35 11.96 -6.71
C MET A 92 0.85 12.47 -5.36
N THR A 93 1.72 11.72 -4.67
CA THR A 93 2.35 12.16 -3.42
C THR A 93 3.18 13.43 -3.63
N SER A 94 3.98 13.48 -4.70
CA SER A 94 4.76 14.68 -5.05
C SER A 94 3.86 15.89 -5.33
N LYS A 95 2.68 15.69 -5.95
CA LYS A 95 1.71 16.74 -6.23
C LYS A 95 1.04 17.28 -4.96
N VAL A 96 0.64 16.40 -4.05
CA VAL A 96 -0.12 16.77 -2.84
C VAL A 96 0.80 17.32 -1.73
N VAL A 97 1.97 16.68 -1.54
CA VAL A 97 2.91 17.01 -0.45
C VAL A 97 3.98 18.02 -0.90
N GLY A 98 4.17 18.19 -2.21
CA GLY A 98 5.17 19.11 -2.78
C GLY A 98 6.61 18.60 -2.70
N ARG A 99 6.82 17.34 -2.28
CA ARG A 99 8.12 16.68 -2.24
C ARG A 99 7.97 15.18 -2.53
N LYS A 100 9.06 14.57 -2.97
CA LYS A 100 9.13 13.12 -3.16
C LYS A 100 9.15 12.42 -1.80
N LEU A 101 8.31 11.39 -1.66
CA LEU A 101 8.30 10.50 -0.50
C LEU A 101 8.95 9.17 -0.84
N THR A 102 9.56 8.52 0.15
CA THR A 102 10.02 7.15 0.01
C THR A 102 8.80 6.23 0.04
N LEU A 103 8.56 5.52 -1.07
CA LEU A 103 7.52 4.50 -1.14
C LEU A 103 8.12 3.15 -0.78
N GLU A 104 7.53 2.47 0.19
CA GLU A 104 7.87 1.09 0.53
C GLU A 104 7.00 0.13 -0.29
N SER A 105 7.59 -0.98 -0.72
CA SER A 105 6.90 -2.04 -1.44
C SER A 105 7.30 -3.38 -0.86
N ASP A 106 6.34 -4.12 -0.33
CA ASP A 106 6.58 -5.44 0.29
C ASP A 106 7.13 -6.47 -0.70
N THR A 107 6.78 -6.32 -1.97
CA THR A 107 7.23 -7.21 -3.04
C THR A 107 7.47 -6.42 -4.32
N LEU A 108 8.51 -6.81 -5.06
CA LEU A 108 8.74 -6.31 -6.40
C LEU A 108 7.96 -7.21 -7.35
N GLY A 109 7.02 -6.67 -8.12
CA GLY A 109 6.25 -7.43 -9.09
C GLY A 109 7.03 -7.70 -10.38
N ILE A 110 6.40 -8.45 -11.30
CA ILE A 110 7.00 -8.73 -12.61
C ILE A 110 7.14 -7.44 -13.42
N GLY A 111 6.21 -6.49 -13.29
CA GLY A 111 6.30 -5.20 -13.97
C GLY A 111 7.51 -4.38 -13.52
N GLY A 112 7.80 -4.36 -12.22
CA GLY A 112 9.01 -3.76 -11.66
C GLY A 112 10.29 -4.41 -12.18
N VAL A 113 10.36 -5.75 -12.22
CA VAL A 113 11.53 -6.46 -12.78
C VAL A 113 11.69 -6.19 -14.27
N GLN A 114 10.62 -6.17 -15.05
CA GLN A 114 10.68 -5.80 -16.47
C GLN A 114 11.17 -4.37 -16.67
N ALA A 115 10.70 -3.42 -15.86
CA ALA A 115 11.17 -2.03 -15.92
C ALA A 115 12.67 -1.92 -15.62
N MET A 116 13.20 -2.71 -14.68
CA MET A 116 14.63 -2.76 -14.38
C MET A 116 15.43 -3.41 -15.52
N ASN A 117 14.94 -4.50 -16.10
CA ASN A 117 15.58 -5.15 -17.24
C ASN A 117 15.66 -4.21 -18.46
N ASN A 118 14.67 -3.34 -18.65
CA ASN A 118 14.68 -2.34 -19.73
C ASN A 118 15.75 -1.25 -19.53
N LEU A 119 16.19 -0.99 -18.29
CA LEU A 119 17.25 -0.02 -18.00
C LEU A 119 18.64 -0.59 -18.28
N ASP A 120 18.85 -1.88 -18.01
CA ASP A 120 20.08 -2.59 -18.34
C ASP A 120 19.78 -3.99 -18.90
N PRO A 121 19.56 -4.09 -20.22
CA PRO A 121 19.24 -5.36 -20.88
C PRO A 121 20.40 -6.36 -20.87
N MET A 122 21.64 -5.88 -20.67
CA MET A 122 22.84 -6.72 -20.76
C MET A 122 23.17 -7.41 -19.43
N ASP A 123 22.60 -6.95 -18.31
CA ASP A 123 22.73 -7.57 -16.99
C ASP A 123 21.84 -8.81 -16.82
N THR A 124 22.07 -9.81 -17.67
CA THR A 124 21.32 -11.07 -17.71
C THR A 124 21.37 -11.84 -16.39
N LEU A 125 22.49 -11.78 -15.67
CA LEU A 125 22.66 -12.49 -14.39
C LEU A 125 21.78 -11.90 -13.29
N SER A 126 21.75 -10.58 -13.12
CA SER A 126 20.87 -9.96 -12.12
C SER A 126 19.41 -10.12 -12.50
N ASN A 127 19.08 -10.07 -13.80
CA ASN A 127 17.72 -10.27 -14.28
C ASN A 127 17.21 -11.68 -13.96
N TYR A 128 18.04 -12.70 -14.16
CA TYR A 128 17.72 -14.08 -13.76
C TYR A 128 17.52 -14.21 -12.25
N LYS A 129 18.44 -13.64 -11.44
CA LYS A 129 18.33 -13.66 -9.96
C LYS A 129 17.03 -12.99 -9.46
N ARG A 130 16.63 -11.86 -10.06
CA ARG A 130 15.38 -11.17 -9.71
C ARG A 130 14.16 -12.03 -10.01
N LEU A 131 14.15 -12.73 -11.15
CA LEU A 131 13.06 -13.62 -11.53
C LEU A 131 12.96 -14.86 -10.63
N GLU A 132 14.10 -15.48 -10.28
CA GLU A 132 14.11 -16.58 -9.32
C GLU A 132 13.63 -16.14 -7.95
N HIS A 133 14.05 -14.95 -7.48
CA HIS A 133 13.57 -14.41 -6.20
C HIS A 133 12.05 -14.21 -6.18
N LEU A 134 11.50 -13.65 -7.25
CA LEU A 134 10.05 -13.55 -7.47
C LEU A 134 9.37 -14.93 -7.38
N ARG A 135 9.93 -15.92 -8.07
CA ARG A 135 9.41 -17.29 -8.08
C ARG A 135 9.42 -17.90 -6.68
N GLU A 136 10.50 -17.74 -5.93
CA GLU A 136 10.62 -18.20 -4.54
C GLU A 136 9.61 -17.53 -3.62
N GLN A 137 9.41 -16.21 -3.76
CA GLN A 137 8.39 -15.48 -2.99
C GLN A 137 6.99 -16.02 -3.28
N HIS A 138 6.67 -16.28 -4.55
CA HIS A 138 5.38 -16.86 -4.95
C HIS A 138 5.16 -18.27 -4.37
N LEU A 139 6.21 -19.10 -4.32
CA LEU A 139 6.17 -20.47 -3.79
C LEU A 139 6.01 -20.51 -2.26
N LYS A 140 6.47 -19.47 -1.55
CA LYS A 140 6.33 -19.36 -0.09
C LYS A 140 4.90 -19.05 0.37
N VAL A 141 4.02 -18.61 -0.53
CA VAL A 141 2.65 -18.24 -0.16
C VAL A 141 1.80 -19.49 0.01
N ASP A 142 1.53 -19.88 1.26
CA ASP A 142 0.59 -20.95 1.57
C ASP A 142 -0.84 -20.51 1.23
N ARG A 143 -1.52 -21.27 0.37
CA ARG A 143 -2.84 -20.92 -0.17
C ARG A 143 -3.91 -21.67 0.60
N CYS A 144 -4.79 -20.93 1.28
CA CYS A 144 -5.89 -21.55 2.00
C CYS A 144 -6.90 -22.21 1.04
N LYS A 145 -7.63 -23.22 1.53
CA LYS A 145 -8.65 -23.96 0.76
C LYS A 145 -9.62 -23.03 0.03
N GLY A 146 -10.10 -22.00 0.71
CA GLY A 146 -11.05 -21.03 0.15
C GLY A 146 -10.48 -20.18 -0.99
N TYR A 147 -9.17 -19.92 -0.99
CA TYR A 147 -8.50 -19.27 -2.12
C TYR A 147 -8.51 -20.19 -3.35
N SER A 148 -8.11 -21.46 -3.18
CA SER A 148 -8.05 -22.44 -4.27
C SER A 148 -9.43 -22.66 -4.92
N GLU A 149 -10.49 -22.74 -4.12
CA GLU A 149 -11.87 -22.84 -4.62
C GLU A 149 -12.32 -21.61 -5.40
N ARG A 150 -12.00 -20.39 -4.93
CA ARG A 150 -12.30 -19.15 -5.67
C ARG A 150 -11.50 -19.04 -6.96
N MET A 151 -10.22 -19.41 -6.92
CA MET A 151 -9.37 -19.44 -8.10
C MET A 151 -9.92 -20.41 -9.14
N HIS A 152 -10.30 -21.62 -8.75
CA HIS A 152 -10.89 -22.61 -9.66
C HIS A 152 -12.16 -22.08 -10.34
N ARG A 153 -13.08 -21.49 -9.57
CA ARG A 153 -14.29 -20.86 -10.11
C ARG A 153 -13.98 -19.72 -11.08
N TRP A 154 -12.99 -18.88 -10.75
CA TRP A 154 -12.57 -17.78 -11.61
C TRP A 154 -11.96 -18.28 -12.93
N THR A 155 -11.11 -19.31 -12.88
CA THR A 155 -10.53 -19.92 -14.08
C THR A 155 -11.62 -20.50 -14.99
N GLN A 156 -12.62 -21.19 -14.43
CA GLN A 156 -13.76 -21.69 -15.21
C GLN A 156 -14.56 -20.55 -15.86
N TRP A 157 -14.83 -19.48 -15.10
CA TRP A 157 -15.50 -18.30 -15.62
C TRP A 157 -14.73 -17.64 -16.77
N MET A 158 -13.40 -17.52 -16.64
CA MET A 158 -12.53 -16.99 -17.69
C MET A 158 -12.65 -17.79 -18.98
N VAL A 159 -12.57 -19.13 -18.90
CA VAL A 159 -12.66 -20.04 -20.06
C VAL A 159 -14.00 -19.91 -20.79
N ASN A 160 -15.11 -19.83 -20.03
CA ASN A 160 -16.46 -19.72 -20.60
C ASN A 160 -16.70 -18.37 -21.28
N ASN A 161 -16.06 -17.30 -20.79
CA ASN A 161 -16.21 -15.95 -21.32
C ASN A 161 -15.33 -15.68 -22.55
N THR A 162 -14.19 -16.36 -22.69
CA THR A 162 -13.38 -16.29 -23.92
C THR A 162 -14.00 -17.08 -25.06
N THR A 163 -14.76 -18.15 -24.80
CA THR A 163 -15.43 -18.93 -25.86
C THR A 163 -16.66 -18.23 -26.45
N THR A 164 -17.33 -17.39 -25.67
CA THR A 164 -18.52 -16.63 -26.12
C THR A 164 -18.19 -15.38 -26.95
N SER A 165 -16.92 -14.99 -27.04
CA SER A 165 -16.49 -13.81 -27.83
C SER A 165 -16.00 -14.17 -29.26
N THR A 166 -16.04 -15.46 -29.63
CA THR A 166 -15.49 -15.98 -30.90
C THR A 166 -16.56 -16.54 -31.85
N THR A 167 -17.84 -16.22 -31.61
CA THR A 167 -18.97 -16.59 -32.49
C THR A 167 -19.77 -15.35 -32.82
#